data_AF-A0A512UGD8-F1
#
_entry.id   AF-A0A512UGD8-F1
#
_cell.length_a   1.000
_cell.length_b   1.000
_cell.length_c   1.000
_cell.angle_alpha   90.00
_cell.angle_beta   90.00
_cell.angle_gamma   90.00
#
_symmetry.space_group_name_H-M   'P 1'
#
loop_
_entity.id
_entity.type
_entity.pdbx_description
1 polymer ?
#
loop_
_entity_poly.entity_id
_entity_poly.type
_entity_poly.pdbx_seq_one_letter_code
_entity_poly.pdbx_strand_id
1 'polypeptide(L)'
;MTNTSQFLLNSLVELNVRVLGLCDSHGMLDVDVRGYSEKLYGFWRNMCSWTEHFQSLEGVAEDIRDLFLDQKIEVEENIENLWGQVP
;
A
#
# COMPACT_ATOMS: atom_id res chain seq x y z
N MET A 1 -13.97 -13.79 -14.19
CA MET A 1 -13.06 -12.71 -14.58
C MET A 1 -13.02 -11.73 -13.42
N THR A 2 -11.87 -11.52 -12.80
CA THR A 2 -11.71 -10.51 -11.75
C THR A 2 -11.81 -9.13 -12.41
N ASN A 3 -12.72 -8.28 -11.92
CA ASN A 3 -12.84 -6.89 -12.39
C ASN A 3 -11.54 -6.12 -12.05
N THR A 4 -11.06 -5.24 -12.93
CA THR A 4 -9.84 -4.44 -12.72
C THR A 4 -9.86 -3.67 -11.41
N SER A 5 -11.02 -3.12 -11.02
CA SER A 5 -11.18 -2.45 -9.73
C SER A 5 -10.93 -3.38 -8.54
N GLN A 6 -11.46 -4.60 -8.59
CA GLN A 6 -11.24 -5.63 -7.56
C GLN A 6 -9.77 -6.06 -7.50
N PHE A 7 -9.11 -6.20 -8.66
CA PHE A 7 -7.69 -6.53 -8.70
C PHE A 7 -6.85 -5.44 -8.03
N LEU A 8 -7.11 -4.17 -8.33
CA LEU A 8 -6.38 -3.04 -7.74
C LEU A 8 -6.64 -2.92 -6.24
N LEU A 9 -7.89 -3.08 -5.80
CA LEU A 9 -8.24 -3.10 -4.37
C LEU A 9 -7.51 -4.23 -3.63
N ASN A 10 -7.58 -5.45 -4.16
CA ASN A 10 -6.89 -6.60 -3.55
C ASN A 10 -5.37 -6.39 -3.52
N SER A 11 -4.80 -5.76 -4.57
CA SER A 11 -3.38 -5.45 -4.61
C SER A 11 -2.98 -4.45 -3.52
N LEU A 12 -3.84 -3.47 -3.25
CA LEU A 12 -3.62 -2.47 -2.20
C LEU A 12 -3.74 -3.08 -0.79
N VAL A 13 -4.73 -3.96 -0.57
CA VAL A 13 -4.86 -4.75 0.67
C VAL A 13 -3.62 -5.62 0.89
N GLU A 14 -3.12 -6.29 -0.16
CA GLU A 14 -1.89 -7.07 -0.08
C GLU A 14 -0.68 -6.18 0.26
N LEU A 15 -0.65 -4.96 -0.29
CA LEU A 15 0.40 -4.00 0.01
C LEU A 15 0.42 -3.60 1.48
N ASN A 16 -0.75 -3.38 2.10
CA ASN A 16 -0.87 -3.13 3.54
C ASN A 16 -0.17 -4.24 4.34
N VAL A 17 -0.46 -5.50 4.02
CA VAL A 17 0.18 -6.66 4.69
C VAL A 17 1.70 -6.69 4.45
N ARG A 18 2.16 -6.37 3.24
CA ARG A 18 3.59 -6.35 2.91
C ARG A 18 4.35 -5.23 3.61
N VAL A 19 3.72 -4.07 3.80
CA VAL A 19 4.29 -2.95 4.56
C VAL A 19 4.46 -3.35 6.02
N LEU A 20 3.47 -4.00 6.63
CA LEU A 20 3.59 -4.55 7.99
C LEU A 20 4.72 -5.60 8.10
N GLY A 21 5.03 -6.31 7.02
CA GLY A 21 6.16 -7.23 6.94
C GLY A 21 7.54 -6.56 6.93
N LEU A 22 7.62 -5.23 6.88
CA LEU A 22 8.84 -4.46 7.12
C LEU A 22 8.98 -4.01 8.58
N CYS A 23 8.01 -4.31 9.43
CA CYS A 23 8.05 -3.97 10.84
C CYS A 23 8.58 -5.12 11.68
N ASP A 24 9.29 -4.79 12.76
CA ASP A 24 9.66 -5.71 13.82
C ASP A 24 8.47 -6.01 14.75
N SER A 25 8.69 -6.81 15.80
CA SER A 25 7.65 -7.14 16.79
C SER A 25 7.12 -5.95 17.59
N HIS A 26 7.78 -4.80 17.52
CA HIS A 26 7.38 -3.55 18.16
C HIS A 26 6.65 -2.61 17.20
N GLY A 27 6.49 -2.98 15.93
CA GLY A 27 5.89 -2.12 14.91
C GLY A 27 6.86 -1.09 14.33
N MET A 28 8.16 -1.21 14.62
CA MET A 28 9.20 -0.30 14.14
C MET A 28 9.84 -0.86 12.87
N LEU A 29 10.47 0.00 12.06
CA LEU A 29 11.17 -0.43 10.85
C LEU A 29 12.25 -1.47 11.18
N ASP A 30 12.10 -2.67 10.63
CA ASP A 30 13.07 -3.75 10.76
C ASP A 30 14.20 -3.56 9.74
N VAL A 31 15.34 -3.04 10.21
CA VAL A 31 16.53 -2.80 9.40
C VAL A 31 17.28 -4.09 9.03
N ASP A 32 16.98 -5.21 9.69
CA ASP A 32 17.55 -6.52 9.35
C ASP A 32 16.83 -7.13 8.12
N VAL A 33 15.65 -6.62 7.75
CA VAL A 33 15.01 -6.95 6.48
C VAL A 33 15.87 -6.46 5.34
N ARG A 34 16.48 -7.41 4.62
CA ARG A 34 17.31 -7.11 3.46
C ARG A 34 16.56 -6.25 2.45
N GLY A 35 17.18 -5.12 2.11
CA GLY A 35 16.68 -4.15 1.15
C GLY A 35 15.39 -3.47 1.60
N TYR A 36 15.23 -3.22 2.91
CA TYR A 36 14.03 -2.60 3.47
C TYR A 36 13.72 -1.27 2.77
N SER A 37 14.72 -0.43 2.52
CA SER A 37 14.53 0.90 1.94
C SER A 37 14.10 0.82 0.47
N GLU A 38 14.68 -0.10 -0.32
CA GLU A 38 14.26 -0.30 -1.70
C GLU A 38 12.86 -0.93 -1.80
N LYS A 39 12.53 -1.86 -0.89
CA LYS A 39 11.18 -2.43 -0.81
C LYS A 39 10.15 -1.38 -0.44
N LEU A 40 10.46 -0.59 0.58
CA LEU A 40 9.63 0.49 1.08
C LEU A 40 9.37 1.53 -0.05
N TYR A 41 10.42 1.94 -0.77
CA TYR A 41 10.31 2.73 -2.02
C TYR A 41 9.45 2.07 -3.10
N GLY A 42 9.63 0.77 -3.33
CA GLY A 42 8.82 0.00 -4.27
C GLY A 42 7.34 -0.04 -3.89
N PHE A 43 7.03 -0.15 -2.59
CA PHE A 43 5.66 -0.14 -2.08
C PHE A 43 4.99 1.21 -2.30
N TRP A 44 5.67 2.30 -1.96
CA TRP A 44 5.16 3.65 -2.21
C TRP A 44 4.86 3.87 -3.70
N ARG A 45 5.80 3.51 -4.58
CA ARG A 45 5.60 3.65 -6.03
C ARG A 45 4.40 2.85 -6.52
N ASN A 46 4.25 1.61 -6.07
CA ASN A 46 3.12 0.75 -6.46
C ASN A 46 1.79 1.34 -5.97
N MET A 47 1.72 1.80 -4.73
CA MET A 47 0.55 2.48 -4.17
C MET A 47 0.15 3.68 -5.05
N CYS A 48 1.09 4.58 -5.37
CA CYS A 48 0.82 5.74 -6.22
C CYS A 48 0.29 5.32 -7.59
N SER A 49 0.98 4.39 -8.27
CA SER A 49 0.59 3.94 -9.61
C SER A 49 -0.79 3.26 -9.63
N TRP A 50 -1.08 2.41 -8.64
CA TRP A 50 -2.39 1.74 -8.55
C TRP A 50 -3.50 2.70 -8.18
N THR A 51 -3.22 3.71 -7.35
CA THR A 51 -4.17 4.77 -7.02
C THR A 51 -4.56 5.56 -8.27
N GLU A 52 -3.58 6.02 -9.04
CA GLU A 52 -3.81 6.73 -10.31
C GLU A 52 -4.65 5.88 -11.28
N HIS A 53 -4.31 4.59 -11.41
CA HIS A 53 -5.06 3.69 -12.28
C HIS A 53 -6.49 3.50 -11.78
N PHE A 54 -6.70 3.27 -10.49
CA PHE A 54 -8.02 3.05 -9.91
C PHE A 54 -8.92 4.29 -10.05
N GLN A 55 -8.36 5.48 -9.83
CA GLN A 55 -9.08 6.75 -10.00
C GLN A 55 -9.55 6.96 -11.45
N SER A 56 -8.80 6.46 -12.44
CA SER A 56 -9.19 6.55 -13.86
C SER A 56 -10.31 5.60 -14.27
N LEU A 57 -10.66 4.60 -13.46
CA LEU A 57 -11.70 3.62 -13.80
C LEU A 57 -13.10 4.25 -13.72
N GLU A 58 -13.91 4.05 -14.76
CA GLU A 58 -15.32 4.43 -14.79
C GLU A 58 -16.24 3.29 -14.32
N GLY A 59 -17.42 3.62 -13.79
CA GLY A 59 -18.43 2.63 -13.41
C GLY A 59 -18.10 1.77 -12.18
N VAL A 60 -17.04 2.09 -11.43
CA VAL A 60 -16.77 1.47 -10.13
C VAL A 60 -17.77 1.98 -9.10
N ALA A 61 -18.41 1.04 -8.38
CA ALA A 61 -19.36 1.33 -7.31
C ALA A 61 -18.70 2.14 -6.18
N GLU A 62 -19.47 3.03 -5.56
CA GLU A 62 -18.97 4.01 -4.57
C GLU A 62 -18.39 3.32 -3.33
N ASP A 63 -19.03 2.28 -2.83
CA ASP A 63 -18.55 1.45 -1.72
C ASP A 63 -17.17 0.84 -1.96
N ILE A 64 -16.89 0.40 -3.20
CA ILE A 64 -15.58 -0.11 -3.60
C ILE A 64 -14.55 1.01 -3.69
N ARG A 65 -14.96 2.24 -4.03
CA ARG A 65 -14.05 3.40 -4.03
C ARG A 65 -13.69 3.82 -2.62
N ASP A 66 -14.67 3.88 -1.72
CA ASP A 66 -14.46 4.21 -0.32
C ASP A 66 -13.50 3.20 0.32
N LEU A 67 -13.76 1.90 0.12
CA LEU A 67 -12.88 0.85 0.62
C LEU A 67 -11.46 0.94 0.04
N PHE A 68 -11.30 1.31 -1.23
CA PHE A 68 -9.97 1.52 -1.82
C PHE A 68 -9.26 2.71 -1.17
N LEU A 69 -9.98 3.82 -0.94
CA LEU A 69 -9.41 5.01 -0.31
C LEU A 69 -9.00 4.77 1.13
N ASP A 70 -9.81 4.06 1.91
CA ASP A 70 -9.48 3.67 3.29
C ASP A 70 -8.19 2.85 3.32
N GLN A 71 -8.08 1.84 2.46
CA GLN A 71 -6.86 1.03 2.34
C GLN A 71 -5.67 1.85 1.87
N LYS A 72 -5.87 2.83 0.98
CA LYS A 72 -4.80 3.72 0.52
C LYS A 72 -4.25 4.57 1.67
N ILE A 73 -5.14 5.16 2.46
CA ILE A 73 -4.76 5.99 3.61
C ILE A 73 -3.94 5.16 4.60
N GLU A 74 -4.39 3.94 4.92
CA GLU A 74 -3.65 3.03 5.81
C GLU A 74 -2.24 2.70 5.28
N VAL A 75 -2.10 2.39 3.98
CA VAL A 75 -0.77 2.12 3.39
C VAL A 75 0.10 3.37 3.47
N GLU A 76 -0.44 4.53 3.12
CA GLU A 76 0.27 5.81 3.03
C GLU A 76 0.81 6.23 4.41
N GLU A 77 -0.02 6.18 5.45
CA GLU A 77 0.37 6.50 6.83
C GLU A 77 1.47 5.56 7.35
N ASN A 78 1.35 4.25 7.10
CA ASN A 78 2.37 3.28 7.50
C ASN A 78 3.69 3.50 6.75
N ILE A 79 3.61 3.78 5.45
CA ILE A 79 4.77 4.11 4.64
C ILE A 79 5.47 5.37 5.16
N GLU A 80 4.73 6.46 5.36
CA GLU A 80 5.29 7.72 5.87
C GLU A 80 5.94 7.54 7.25
N ASN A 81 5.30 6.77 8.13
CA ASN A 81 5.84 6.44 9.43
C ASN A 81 7.17 5.69 9.34
N LEU A 82 7.26 4.66 8.49
CA LEU A 82 8.49 3.89 8.29
C LEU A 82 9.58 4.72 7.61
N TRP A 83 9.24 5.62 6.69
CA TRP A 83 10.21 6.53 6.09
C TRP A 83 10.89 7.43 7.11
N GLY A 84 10.14 7.90 8.11
CA GLY A 84 10.68 8.68 9.22
C GLY A 84 11.66 7.93 10.12
N GLN A 85 11.75 6.60 9.98
CA GLN A 85 12.64 5.74 10.75
C GLN A 85 13.87 5.27 9.95
N VAL A 86 13.95 5.58 8.64
CA VAL A 86 15.12 5.26 7.82
C VAL A 86 16.34 6.04 8.35
N PRO A 87 17.45 5.37 8.70
CA PRO A 87 18.65 6.01 9.26
C PRO A 87 19.37 7.01 8.35
#